data_AF-A0ABC9VLD3-F1
#
_entry.id   AF-A0ABC9VLD3-F1
#
_cell.length_a   1.000
_cell.length_b   1.000
_cell.length_c   1.000
_cell.angle_alpha   90.00
_cell.angle_beta   90.00
_cell.angle_gamma   90.00
#
_symmetry.space_group_name_H-M   'P 1'
#
loop_
_entity.id
_entity.type
_entity.pdbx_description
1 polymer ?
#
loop_
_entity_poly.entity_id
_entity_poly.type
_entity_poly.pdbx_seq_one_letter_code
_entity_poly.pdbx_strand_id
1 'polypeptide(L)'
;MKVELTRFRIKKGKETKAQEWMDFLNSHHEDTVATMAGERMYVENVFKEKNSDGYTYFYWYSLQGEGGQTVEESESYIDKKHT
;
A
#
# COMPACT_ATOMS: atom_id res chain seq x y z
N MET A 1 15.93 10.00 -6.28
CA MET A 1 15.18 9.37 -5.16
C MET A 1 13.80 10.02 -5.13
N LYS A 2 12.73 9.23 -5.02
CA LYS A 2 11.35 9.70 -5.08
C LYS A 2 10.65 9.40 -3.76
N VAL A 3 9.92 10.39 -3.24
CA VAL A 3 9.09 10.26 -2.04
C VAL A 3 7.67 10.60 -2.44
N GLU A 4 6.73 9.71 -2.13
CA GLU A 4 5.32 9.91 -2.45
C GLU A 4 4.44 9.74 -1.22
N LEU A 5 3.37 10.52 -1.18
CA LEU A 5 2.31 10.38 -0.21
C LEU A 5 0.97 10.47 -0.95
N THR A 6 0.28 9.35 -1.03
CA THR A 6 -1.02 9.26 -1.70
C THR A 6 -2.13 9.06 -0.68
N ARG A 7 -3.20 9.86 -0.80
CA ARG A 7 -4.37 9.76 0.08
C ARG A 7 -5.54 9.12 -0.65
N PHE A 8 -6.04 8.02 -0.12
CA PHE A 8 -7.22 7.31 -0.60
C PHE A 8 -8.39 7.46 0.36
N ARG A 9 -9.55 7.88 -0.16
CA ARG A 9 -10.79 7.88 0.63
C ARG A 9 -11.44 6.51 0.55
N ILE A 10 -11.66 5.87 1.70
CA ILE A 10 -12.38 4.60 1.75
C ILE A 10 -13.86 4.82 1.44
N LYS A 11 -14.41 3.94 0.60
CA LYS A 11 -15.84 3.95 0.31
C LYS A 11 -16.61 3.69 1.60
N LYS A 12 -17.63 4.52 1.87
CA LYS A 12 -18.46 4.41 3.08
C LYS A 12 -19.06 3.00 3.21
N GLY A 13 -18.93 2.40 4.39
CA GLY A 13 -19.38 1.04 4.67
C GLY A 13 -18.46 -0.06 4.17
N LYS A 14 -17.27 0.26 3.63
CA LYS A 14 -16.23 -0.70 3.22
C LYS A 14 -15.01 -0.68 4.14
N GLU A 15 -15.10 -0.02 5.29
CA GLU A 15 -14.00 0.13 6.25
C GLU A 15 -13.54 -1.22 6.81
N THR A 16 -14.46 -2.15 7.08
CA THR A 16 -14.11 -3.51 7.52
C THR A 16 -13.32 -4.25 6.46
N LYS A 17 -13.76 -4.18 5.20
CA LYS A 17 -13.05 -4.83 4.08
C LYS A 17 -11.68 -4.20 3.84
N ALA A 18 -11.56 -2.88 3.99
CA ALA A 18 -10.29 -2.19 3.92
C ALA A 18 -9.35 -2.62 5.06
N GLN A 19 -9.89 -2.84 6.26
CA GLN A 19 -9.12 -3.37 7.39
C GLN A 19 -8.67 -4.81 7.17
N GLU A 20 -9.55 -5.69 6.68
CA GLU A 20 -9.21 -7.08 6.33
C GLU A 20 -8.05 -7.14 5.32
N TRP A 21 -8.03 -6.23 4.35
CA TRP A 21 -6.93 -6.13 3.41
C TRP A 21 -5.61 -5.71 4.08
N MET A 22 -5.64 -4.71 4.99
CA MET A 22 -4.47 -4.33 5.77
C MET A 22 -3.97 -5.46 6.68
N ASP A 23 -4.88 -6.21 7.30
CA ASP A 23 -4.55 -7.35 8.15
C ASP A 23 -3.92 -8.49 7.32
N PHE A 24 -4.41 -8.69 6.08
CA PHE A 24 -3.82 -9.62 5.13
C PHE A 24 -2.38 -9.22 4.77
N LEU A 25 -2.14 -7.96 4.41
CA LEU A 25 -0.79 -7.47 4.11
C LEU A 25 0.16 -7.62 5.31
N ASN A 26 -0.30 -7.25 6.51
CA ASN A 26 0.49 -7.37 7.74
C ASN A 26 0.80 -8.84 8.12
N SER A 27 -0.12 -9.76 7.84
CA SER A 27 0.10 -11.20 8.09
C SER A 27 1.01 -11.88 7.07
N HIS A 28 1.23 -11.25 5.90
CA HIS A 28 2.15 -11.70 4.85
C HIS A 28 3.30 -10.69 4.68
N HIS A 29 3.72 -10.06 5.78
CA HIS A 29 4.70 -8.96 5.75
C HIS A 29 6.03 -9.36 5.12
N GLU A 30 6.54 -10.57 5.38
CA GLU A 30 7.80 -11.05 4.78
C GLU A 30 7.71 -11.17 3.25
N ASP A 31 6.60 -11.69 2.73
CA ASP A 31 6.39 -11.79 1.28
C ASP A 31 6.12 -10.43 0.62
N THR A 32 5.48 -9.50 1.36
CA THR A 32 5.26 -8.11 0.91
C THR A 32 6.58 -7.33 0.88
N VAL A 33 7.46 -7.56 1.86
CA VAL A 33 8.81 -6.97 1.89
C VAL A 33 9.68 -7.55 0.77
N ALA A 34 9.46 -8.82 0.39
CA ALA A 34 10.22 -9.46 -0.68
C ALA A 34 9.97 -8.84 -2.06
N THR A 35 8.78 -8.28 -2.34
CA THR A 35 8.51 -7.60 -3.62
C THR A 35 9.20 -6.22 -3.71
N MET A 36 9.44 -5.56 -2.57
CA MET A 36 10.07 -4.23 -2.51
C MET A 36 11.50 -4.20 -3.07
N ALA A 37 12.23 -5.31 -3.02
CA ALA A 37 13.60 -5.40 -3.54
C ALA A 37 13.67 -5.23 -5.08
N GLY A 38 12.65 -5.71 -5.80
CA GLY A 38 12.56 -5.56 -7.26
C GLY A 38 12.20 -4.13 -7.69
N GLU A 39 11.44 -3.42 -6.86
CA GLU A 39 10.93 -2.07 -7.14
C GLU A 39 11.88 -0.94 -6.70
N ARG A 40 13.03 -1.30 -6.10
CA ARG A 40 13.91 -0.35 -5.39
C ARG A 40 13.14 0.47 -4.34
N MET A 41 12.11 -0.14 -3.75
CA MET A 41 11.30 0.44 -2.69
C MET A 41 12.03 0.25 -1.36
N TYR A 42 12.35 1.34 -0.69
CA TYR A 42 13.10 1.33 0.57
C TYR A 42 12.19 1.38 1.79
N VAL A 43 11.09 2.11 1.68
CA VAL A 43 10.08 2.23 2.74
C VAL A 43 8.72 2.26 2.08
N GLU A 44 7.82 1.43 2.59
CA GLU A 44 6.40 1.55 2.36
C GLU A 44 5.69 1.59 3.71
N ASN A 45 4.79 2.56 3.88
CA ASN A 45 3.99 2.68 5.08
C ASN A 45 2.56 3.05 4.73
N VAL A 46 1.62 2.27 5.26
CA VAL A 46 0.20 2.54 5.11
C VAL A 46 -0.41 2.80 6.47
N PHE A 47 -1.03 3.97 6.63
CA PHE A 47 -1.72 4.34 7.86
C PHE A 47 -3.11 4.88 7.57
N LYS A 48 -3.99 4.77 8.57
CA LYS A 48 -5.40 5.16 8.46
C LYS A 48 -5.75 6.33 9.37
N GLU A 49 -6.64 7.18 8.88
CA GLU A 49 -7.22 8.30 9.62
C GLU A 49 -8.74 8.20 9.59
N LYS A 50 -9.40 8.35 10.75
CA LYS A 50 -10.83 8.64 10.81
C LYS A 50 -11.00 10.15 10.86
N ASN A 51 -11.48 10.74 9.77
CA ASN A 51 -11.58 12.18 9.65
C ASN A 51 -12.92 12.69 10.20
N SER A 52 -12.95 13.96 10.59
CA SER A 52 -14.12 14.70 11.07
C SER A 52 -15.27 14.78 10.05
N ASP A 53 -14.99 14.58 8.76
CA ASP A 53 -16.00 14.52 7.69
C ASP A 53 -16.80 13.18 7.68
N GLY A 54 -16.47 12.26 8.59
CA GLY A 54 -17.13 10.96 8.73
C GLY A 54 -16.59 9.89 7.77
N TYR A 55 -15.52 10.16 7.02
CA TYR A 55 -14.84 9.17 6.19
C TYR A 55 -13.55 8.65 6.82
N THR A 56 -13.18 7.43 6.45
CA THR A 56 -11.86 6.88 6.73
C THR A 56 -10.97 7.10 5.51
N TYR A 57 -9.73 7.51 5.74
CA TYR A 57 -8.71 7.68 4.71
C TYR A 57 -7.54 6.75 4.97
N PHE A 58 -6.98 6.20 3.89
CA PHE A 58 -5.67 5.57 3.90
C PHE A 58 -4.64 6.51 3.30
N TYR A 59 -3.47 6.53 3.90
CA TYR A 59 -2.31 7.23 3.44
C TYR A 59 -1.26 6.21 3.08
N TRP A 60 -0.79 6.26 1.85
CA TRP A 60 0.27 5.42 1.34
C TRP A 60 1.52 6.27 1.18
N TYR A 61 2.49 6.01 2.04
CA TYR A 61 3.79 6.66 2.01
C TYR A 61 4.82 5.71 1.43
N SER A 62 5.54 6.16 0.41
CA SER A 62 6.60 5.39 -0.21
C SER A 62 7.89 6.19 -0.36
N LEU A 63 9.02 5.52 -0.21
CA LEU A 63 10.36 6.05 -0.49
C LEU A 63 11.08 5.07 -1.41
N GLN A 64 11.34 5.49 -2.66
CA GLN A 64 11.83 4.62 -3.72
C GLN A 64 13.03 5.21 -4.46
N GLY A 65 13.87 4.32 -4.99
CA GLY A 65 14.97 4.66 -5.89
C GLY A 65 14.47 5.12 -7.26
N GLU A 66 15.34 5.75 -8.05
CA GLU A 66 15.05 6.02 -9.46
C GLU A 66 15.32 4.76 -10.31
N GLY A 67 14.47 4.51 -11.31
CA GLY A 67 14.59 3.36 -12.23
C GLY A 67 14.15 2.01 -11.64
N GLY A 68 13.22 2.02 -10.67
CA GLY A 68 12.51 0.80 -10.23
C GLY A 68 11.37 0.45 -11.19
N GLN A 69 11.06 -0.85 -11.29
CA GLN A 69 9.90 -1.36 -12.02
C GLN A 69 8.61 -0.94 -11.29
N THR A 70 7.55 -0.57 -12.00
CA THR A 70 6.28 -0.20 -11.33
C THR A 70 5.53 -1.46 -10.89
N VAL A 71 4.74 -1.35 -9.81
CA VAL A 71 3.89 -2.44 -9.28
C VAL A 71 2.99 -3.05 -10.37
N GLU A 72 2.58 -2.24 -11.34
CA GLU A 72 1.73 -2.63 -12.48
C GLU A 72 2.43 -3.59 -13.45
N GLU A 73 3.77 -3.65 -13.42
CA GLU A 73 4.60 -4.52 -14.26
C GLU A 73 5.11 -5.76 -13.50
N SER A 74 4.75 -5.90 -12.22
CA SER A 74 5.19 -7.02 -11.39
C SER A 74 4.39 -8.30 -11.67
N GLU A 75 5.10 -9.42 -11.84
CA GLU A 75 4.49 -10.74 -11.98
C GLU A 75 4.16 -11.41 -10.63
N SER A 76 4.49 -10.76 -9.51
CA SER A 76 4.27 -11.29 -8.16
C SER A 76 2.78 -11.56 -7.90
N TYR A 77 2.50 -12.67 -7.24
CA TYR A 77 1.12 -13.06 -6.90
C TYR A 77 0.47 -12.09 -5.89
N ILE A 78 1.28 -11.38 -5.10
CA ILE A 78 0.84 -10.36 -4.14
C ILE A 78 0.45 -9.08 -4.89
N ASP A 79 1.24 -8.67 -5.87
CA ASP A 79 1.01 -7.45 -6.65
C ASP A 79 -0.22 -7.61 -7.56
N LYS A 80 -0.50 -8.82 -8.06
CA LYS A 80 -1.75 -9.14 -8.76
C LYS A 80 -3.01 -9.06 -7.89
N LYS A 81 -2.87 -9.16 -6.56
CA LYS A 81 -3.97 -8.88 -5.61
C LYS A 81 -4.06 -7.40 -5.22
N HIS A 82 -3.06 -6.61 -5.58
CA HIS A 82 -2.99 -5.18 -5.30
C HIS A 82 -3.81 -4.35 -6.32
N THR A 83 -4.03 -4.87 -7.53
CA THR A 83 -4.99 -4.38 -8.55
C THR A 83 -6.40 -4.93 -8.37
#